data_AF-A0A2W0CR61-F1
#
_entry.id   AF-A0A2W0CR61-F1
#
_cell.length_a   1.000
_cell.length_b   1.000
_cell.length_c   1.000
_cell.angle_alpha   90.00
_cell.angle_beta   90.00
_cell.angle_gamma   90.00
#
_symmetry.space_group_name_H-M   'P 1'
#
loop_
_entity.id
_entity.type
_entity.pdbx_description
1 polymer ?
#
loop_
_entity_poly.entity_id
_entity_poly.type
_entity_poly.pdbx_seq_one_letter_code
_entity_poly.pdbx_strand_id
1 'polypeptide(L)'
;MKRILLPVLLSLMVVIMSACGQERTTGNPSAPASTAEGDATEKEVIVLGTSADYAPYEFHKSIDGKDTIVGFDIEIAKAIAADM
;
A
#
# COMPACT_ATOMS: atom_id res chain seq x y z
N MET A 1 23.13 -15.94 -40.99
CA MET A 1 22.40 -14.92 -40.20
C MET A 1 21.13 -15.49 -39.56
N LYS A 2 20.21 -16.11 -40.30
CA LYS A 2 18.96 -16.76 -39.80
C LYS A 2 19.13 -17.79 -38.66
N ARG A 3 20.25 -18.54 -38.67
CA ARG A 3 20.53 -19.64 -37.70
C ARG A 3 21.06 -19.13 -36.35
N ILE A 4 21.51 -17.88 -36.31
CA ILE A 4 22.04 -17.21 -35.11
C ILE A 4 20.98 -16.23 -34.57
N LEU A 5 20.06 -15.78 -35.44
CA LEU A 5 18.91 -14.95 -35.07
C LEU A 5 17.96 -15.64 -34.08
N LEU A 6 17.75 -16.96 -34.24
CA LEU A 6 16.82 -17.74 -33.41
C LEU A 6 17.27 -17.90 -31.93
N PRO A 7 18.52 -18.28 -31.61
CA PRO A 7 18.96 -18.36 -30.20
C PRO A 7 19.09 -16.97 -29.54
N VAL A 8 19.42 -15.92 -30.28
CA VAL A 8 19.54 -14.54 -29.74
C VAL A 8 18.16 -13.97 -29.36
N LEU A 9 17.12 -14.22 -30.17
CA LEU A 9 15.76 -13.78 -29.87
C LEU A 9 15.17 -14.51 -28.65
N LEU A 10 15.49 -15.80 -28.49
CA LEU A 10 15.03 -16.60 -27.34
C LEU A 10 15.74 -16.20 -26.04
N SER A 11 17.02 -15.85 -26.12
CA SER A 11 17.79 -15.30 -24.99
C SER A 11 17.25 -13.95 -24.50
N LEU A 12 16.71 -13.12 -25.39
CA LEU A 12 16.17 -11.80 -25.05
C LEU A 12 14.85 -11.87 -24.26
N MET A 13 14.06 -12.93 -24.46
CA MET A 13 12.80 -13.17 -23.73
C MET A 13 13.00 -13.60 -22.26
N VAL A 14 14.17 -14.11 -21.88
CA VAL A 14 14.42 -14.56 -20.49
C VAL A 14 14.83 -13.38 -19.59
N VAL A 15 15.39 -12.31 -20.15
CA VAL A 15 15.89 -11.15 -19.40
C VAL A 15 14.74 -10.26 -18.87
N ILE A 16 13.60 -10.22 -19.56
CA ILE A 16 12.45 -9.40 -19.18
C ILE A 16 11.70 -9.87 -17.92
N MET A 17 11.91 -11.11 -17.44
CA MET A 17 11.27 -11.61 -16.21
C MET A 17 12.03 -11.29 -14.91
N SER A 18 13.25 -10.73 -14.99
CA SER A 18 14.03 -10.38 -13.79
C SER A 18 13.84 -8.92 -13.33
N ALA A 19 12.97 -8.16 -14.01
CA ALA A 19 12.80 -6.71 -13.77
C ALA A 19 11.57 -6.33 -12.95
N CYS A 20 10.69 -7.26 -12.59
CA CYS A 20 9.56 -6.99 -11.67
C CYS A 20 9.91 -7.18 -10.19
N GLY A 21 11.19 -7.35 -9.85
CA GLY A 21 11.66 -7.58 -8.47
C GLY A 21 12.53 -6.46 -7.89
N GLN A 22 12.58 -5.28 -8.52
CA GLN A 22 13.46 -4.19 -8.08
C GLN A 22 12.67 -2.89 -7.98
N GLU A 23 12.13 -2.63 -6.79
CA GLU A 23 11.60 -1.32 -6.39
C GLU A 23 12.75 -0.30 -6.41
N ARG A 24 12.87 0.43 -7.51
CA ARG A 24 13.70 1.63 -7.64
C ARG A 24 12.75 2.81 -7.74
N THR A 25 12.31 3.31 -6.59
CA THR A 25 11.62 4.59 -6.50
C THR A 25 12.56 5.69 -6.98
N THR A 26 12.33 6.20 -8.17
CA THR A 26 12.90 7.47 -8.64
C THR A 26 11.80 8.28 -9.32
N GLY A 27 11.33 9.31 -8.61
CA GLY A 27 10.77 10.52 -9.23
C GLY A 27 9.40 10.98 -8.71
N ASN A 28 9.37 11.79 -7.64
CA ASN A 28 9.00 13.22 -7.76
C ASN A 28 9.35 14.00 -6.47
N PRO A 29 9.77 15.28 -6.54
CA PRO A 29 10.11 16.10 -5.38
C PRO A 29 8.85 16.83 -4.88
N SER A 30 8.34 16.50 -3.70
CA SER A 30 7.56 17.39 -2.82
C SER A 30 7.10 16.67 -1.56
N ALA A 31 7.45 17.27 -0.42
CA ALA A 31 6.95 17.02 0.94
C ALA A 31 7.44 15.76 1.67
N PRO A 32 7.64 15.85 3.00
CA PRO A 32 8.89 15.44 3.63
C PRO A 32 8.92 13.95 3.99
N ALA A 33 10.00 13.29 3.59
CA ALA A 33 10.46 12.06 4.21
C ALA A 33 10.85 12.36 5.66
N SER A 34 10.06 11.85 6.60
CA SER A 34 10.52 11.69 7.98
C SER A 34 11.27 10.36 8.06
N THR A 35 12.53 10.35 7.63
CA THR A 35 13.48 9.31 8.02
C THR A 35 13.79 9.49 9.50
N ALA A 36 13.12 8.72 10.34
CA ALA A 36 13.55 8.45 11.70
C ALA A 36 14.05 7.00 11.73
N GLU A 37 15.33 6.81 11.41
CA GLU A 37 16.06 5.63 11.86
C GLU A 37 16.14 5.69 13.38
N GLY A 38 15.39 4.82 14.05
CA GLY A 38 15.38 4.69 15.50
C GLY A 38 14.53 3.49 15.88
N ASP A 39 15.21 2.41 16.28
CA ASP A 39 14.74 1.15 16.86
C ASP A 39 13.30 1.10 17.41
N ALA A 40 12.34 1.16 16.48
CA ALA A 40 10.92 1.02 16.71
C ALA A 40 10.46 0.09 15.62
N THR A 41 9.91 -1.06 15.98
CA THR A 41 9.09 -1.88 15.08
C THR A 41 8.18 -0.93 14.30
N GLU A 42 8.44 -0.74 13.00
CA GLU A 42 7.59 0.07 12.14
C GLU A 42 6.19 -0.50 12.27
N LYS A 43 5.31 0.22 12.98
CA LYS A 43 3.93 -0.23 13.10
C LYS A 43 3.36 -0.19 11.69
N GLU A 44 2.92 -1.33 11.20
CA GLU A 44 2.24 -1.38 9.92
C GLU A 44 0.96 -0.52 10.03
N VAL A 45 0.85 0.51 9.19
CA VAL A 45 -0.26 1.44 9.20
C VAL A 45 -1.14 1.16 8.00
N ILE A 46 -2.42 0.87 8.24
CA ILE A 46 -3.44 0.75 7.21
C ILE A 46 -4.20 2.07 7.10
N VAL A 47 -4.19 2.67 5.92
CA VAL A 47 -5.00 3.84 5.60
C VAL A 47 -6.30 3.37 4.96
N LEU A 48 -7.43 3.55 5.66
CA LEU A 48 -8.76 3.20 5.17
C LEU A 48 -9.44 4.44 4.56
N GLY A 49 -9.71 4.40 3.26
CA GLY A 49 -10.61 5.35 2.60
C GLY A 49 -12.07 4.88 2.72
N THR A 50 -12.95 5.76 3.18
CA THR A 50 -14.36 5.47 3.48
C THR A 50 -15.21 6.73 3.26
N SER A 51 -16.51 6.54 2.99
CA SER A 51 -17.49 7.63 2.90
C SER A 51 -18.35 7.64 4.15
N ALA A 52 -17.88 8.31 5.21
CA ALA A 52 -18.44 8.29 6.56
C ALA A 52 -19.80 9.04 6.74
N ASP A 53 -20.74 8.85 5.83
CA ASP A 53 -22.05 9.50 5.79
C ASP A 53 -23.23 8.50 5.82
N TYR A 54 -22.98 7.22 6.14
CA TYR A 54 -23.94 6.14 5.94
C TYR A 54 -24.13 5.24 7.18
N ALA A 55 -24.88 5.74 8.17
CA ALA A 55 -25.25 4.94 9.33
C ALA A 55 -26.16 3.76 8.97
N PRO A 56 -25.99 2.56 9.58
CA PRO A 56 -25.06 2.23 10.67
C PRO A 56 -23.70 1.67 10.20
N TYR A 57 -23.37 1.76 8.91
CA TYR A 57 -22.19 1.11 8.32
C TYR A 57 -20.90 1.89 8.59
N GLU A 58 -20.88 3.18 8.25
CA GLU A 58 -19.75 4.08 8.50
C GLU A 58 -20.27 5.52 8.63
N PHE A 59 -20.07 6.14 9.79
CA PHE A 59 -20.62 7.46 10.06
C PHE A 59 -19.86 8.21 11.17
N HIS A 60 -19.93 9.54 11.11
CA HIS A 60 -19.40 10.43 12.13
C HIS A 60 -20.16 10.33 13.46
N LYS A 61 -19.41 10.25 14.57
CA LYS A 61 -19.95 10.34 15.93
C LYS A 61 -19.00 11.11 16.83
N SER A 62 -19.54 12.04 17.63
CA SER A 62 -18.76 12.70 18.66
C SER A 62 -18.60 11.79 19.89
N ILE A 63 -17.36 11.48 20.25
CA ILE A 63 -16.98 10.72 21.44
C ILE A 63 -15.95 11.56 22.19
N ASP A 64 -16.23 11.90 23.44
CA ASP A 64 -15.37 12.76 24.28
C ASP A 64 -14.98 14.10 23.62
N GLY A 65 -15.91 14.67 22.85
CA GLY A 65 -15.71 15.94 22.14
C GLY A 65 -14.86 15.81 20.87
N LYS A 66 -14.51 14.60 20.44
CA LYS A 66 -13.77 14.33 19.21
C LYS A 66 -14.66 13.66 18.17
N ASP A 67 -14.53 14.10 16.94
CA ASP A 67 -15.16 13.43 15.81
C ASP A 67 -14.47 12.10 15.53
N THR A 68 -15.25 11.03 15.55
CA THR A 68 -14.78 9.65 15.37
C THR A 68 -15.68 8.96 14.36
N ILE A 69 -15.08 8.37 13.32
CA ILE A 69 -15.82 7.54 12.38
C ILE A 69 -16.05 6.18 13.05
N VAL A 70 -17.32 5.77 13.12
CA VAL A 70 -17.76 4.52 13.73
C VAL A 70 -18.74 3.80 12.81
N GLY A 71 -19.00 2.53 13.08
CA GLY A 71 -19.98 1.74 12.36
C GLY A 71 -19.47 0.34 12.07
N PHE A 72 -20.32 -0.48 11.46
CA PHE A 72 -20.01 -1.88 11.16
C PHE A 72 -18.77 -2.04 10.28
N ASP A 73 -18.59 -1.20 9.26
CA ASP A 73 -17.48 -1.30 8.31
C ASP A 73 -16.15 -0.95 9.00
N ILE A 74 -16.18 -0.02 9.96
CA ILE A 74 -15.02 0.34 10.79
C ILE A 74 -14.60 -0.82 11.70
N GLU A 75 -15.55 -1.57 12.25
CA GLU A 75 -15.24 -2.74 13.08
C GLU A 75 -14.64 -3.89 12.26
N ILE A 76 -15.10 -4.08 11.01
CA ILE A 76 -14.46 -5.02 10.07
C ILE A 76 -13.01 -4.59 9.79
N ALA A 77 -12.79 -3.31 9.49
CA ALA A 77 -11.44 -2.81 9.20
C ALA A 77 -10.49 -2.99 10.39
N LYS A 78 -10.97 -2.76 11.62
CA LYS A 78 -10.20 -3.05 12.84
C LYS A 78 -9.89 -4.53 13.00
N ALA A 79 -10.84 -5.42 12.69
CA ALA A 79 -10.62 -6.86 12.77
C ALA A 79 -9.56 -7.33 11.76
N ILE A 80 -9.59 -6.81 10.53
CA ILE A 80 -8.55 -7.09 9.51
C ILE A 80 -7.19 -6.58 9.98
N ALA A 81 -7.13 -5.34 10.48
CA ALA A 81 -5.88 -4.75 10.97
C ALA A 81 -5.29 -5.49 12.18
N ALA A 82 -6.11 -6.18 12.97
CA ALA A 82 -5.66 -6.96 14.12
C ALA A 82 -5.18 -8.37 13.75
N ASP A 83 -5.55 -8.88 12.57
CA ASP A 83 -5.10 -10.18 12.03
C ASP A 83 -3.74 -10.09 11.33
N MET A 84 -3.31 -8.89 10.97
CA MET A 84 -2.01 -8.57 10.35
C MET A 84 -0.92 -8.39 11.42
#